data_AF-A0A956RC73-F1
#
_entry.id   AF-A0A956RC73-F1
#
_cell.length_a   1.000
_cell.length_b   1.000
_cell.length_c   1.000
_cell.angle_alpha   90.00
_cell.angle_beta   90.00
_cell.angle_gamma   90.00
#
_symmetry.space_group_name_H-M   'P 1'
#
loop_
_entity.id
_entity.type
_entity.pdbx_description
1 polymer ?
#
loop_
_entity_poly.entity_id
_entity_poly.type
_entity_poly.pdbx_seq_one_letter_code
_entity_poly.pdbx_strand_id
1 'polypeptide(L)'
;LFNLYCDARNQGFDAQAVLDRLCLDHVVEIHVAGGVTHEGYLLDAHNDVVPEEVWALVDAVVPRAPRLGGIVYEVLPSQAAKLGVDTILEQLERARRSWALRPAAGAIDGAA
;
A
#
# COMPACT_ATOMS: atom_id res chain seq x y z
N LEU A 1 -2.00 1.94 3.03
CA LEU A 1 -1.00 1.16 3.78
C LEU A 1 0.10 2.02 4.35
N PHE A 2 0.48 3.16 3.74
CA PHE A 2 1.48 4.04 4.34
C PHE A 2 1.06 4.59 5.71
N ASN A 3 -0.22 4.94 5.90
CA ASN A 3 -0.77 5.27 7.22
C ASN A 3 -0.51 4.19 8.29
N LEU A 4 -0.85 2.92 8.03
CA LEU A 4 -0.58 1.81 8.98
C LEU A 4 0.92 1.68 9.28
N TYR A 5 1.76 1.86 8.27
CA TYR A 5 3.21 1.86 8.46
C TYR A 5 3.70 3.02 9.33
N CYS A 6 3.15 4.23 9.14
CA CYS A 6 3.42 5.39 10.00
C CYS A 6 3.03 5.09 11.46
N ASP A 7 1.83 4.57 11.68
CA ASP A 7 1.35 4.22 13.02
C ASP A 7 2.25 3.18 13.67
N ALA A 8 2.61 2.13 12.94
CA ALA A 8 3.52 1.08 13.40
C ALA A 8 4.89 1.65 13.81
N ARG A 9 5.47 2.51 12.98
CA ARG A 9 6.76 3.19 13.24
C ARG A 9 6.68 4.12 14.45
N ASN A 10 5.63 4.92 14.54
CA ASN A 10 5.48 5.93 15.58
C ASN A 10 5.12 5.33 16.95
N GLN A 11 4.36 4.23 16.96
CA GLN A 11 3.86 3.60 18.19
C GLN A 11 4.63 2.33 18.58
N GLY A 12 5.51 1.83 17.72
CA GLY A 12 6.38 0.69 18.02
C GLY A 12 5.70 -0.68 17.96
N PHE A 13 4.73 -0.87 17.06
CA PHE A 13 4.10 -2.16 16.82
C PHE A 13 4.43 -2.73 15.44
N ASP A 14 4.13 -4.01 15.22
CA ASP A 14 4.34 -4.68 13.93
C ASP A 14 3.11 -4.51 13.01
N ALA A 15 3.29 -3.81 11.88
CA ALA A 15 2.25 -3.62 10.88
C ALA A 15 1.77 -4.95 10.26
N GLN A 16 2.67 -5.93 10.08
CA GLN A 16 2.32 -7.22 9.51
C GLN A 16 1.37 -7.98 10.45
N ALA A 17 1.65 -7.96 11.75
CA ALA A 17 0.78 -8.55 12.76
C ALA A 17 -0.63 -7.94 12.79
N VAL A 18 -0.78 -6.65 12.45
CA VAL A 18 -2.10 -6.03 12.28
C VAL A 18 -2.80 -6.59 11.05
N LEU A 19 -2.12 -6.61 9.90
CA LEU A 19 -2.67 -7.13 8.64
C LEU A 19 -3.08 -8.60 8.76
N ASP A 20 -2.32 -9.39 9.51
CA ASP A 20 -2.59 -10.81 9.73
C ASP A 20 -3.90 -11.07 10.48
N ARG A 21 -4.40 -10.08 11.23
CA ARG A 21 -5.65 -10.18 12.01
C ARG A 21 -6.87 -9.61 11.28
N LEU A 22 -6.68 -8.95 10.14
CA LEU A 22 -7.77 -8.36 9.37
C LEU A 22 -8.48 -9.41 8.51
N CYS A 23 -9.80 -9.28 8.38
CA CYS A 23 -10.58 -10.04 7.40
C CYS A 23 -10.40 -9.40 6.01
N LEU A 24 -9.38 -9.85 5.29
CA LEU A 24 -8.98 -9.28 4.00
C LEU A 24 -9.97 -9.59 2.86
N ASP A 25 -10.91 -10.50 3.08
CA ASP A 25 -11.95 -10.82 2.09
C ASP A 25 -12.73 -9.58 1.68
N HIS A 26 -12.94 -8.63 2.60
CA HIS A 26 -13.72 -7.40 2.34
C HIS A 26 -12.90 -6.24 1.76
N VAL A 27 -11.60 -6.41 1.56
CA VAL A 27 -10.74 -5.34 1.03
C VAL A 27 -10.94 -5.25 -0.47
N VAL A 28 -11.48 -4.11 -0.92
CA VAL A 28 -11.71 -3.81 -2.35
C VAL A 28 -10.64 -2.90 -2.93
N GLU A 29 -9.87 -2.21 -2.10
CA GLU A 29 -8.87 -1.24 -2.54
C GLU A 29 -7.72 -1.16 -1.53
N ILE A 30 -6.51 -0.98 -2.06
CA ILE A 30 -5.32 -0.72 -1.25
C ILE A 30 -4.74 0.62 -1.69
N HIS A 31 -4.65 1.55 -0.76
CA HIS A 31 -4.00 2.84 -0.99
C HIS A 31 -2.53 2.79 -0.57
N VAL A 32 -1.65 3.43 -1.31
CA VAL A 32 -0.22 3.55 -1.00
C VAL A 32 0.24 4.98 -1.24
N ALA A 33 1.07 5.49 -0.34
CA ALA A 33 1.62 6.83 -0.41
C ALA A 33 3.05 6.82 0.12
N GLY A 34 3.77 7.91 -0.09
CA GLY A 34 4.98 8.25 0.65
C GLY A 34 4.77 9.46 1.56
N GLY A 35 5.74 9.72 2.42
CA GLY A 35 5.61 10.75 3.42
C GLY A 35 6.95 11.26 3.93
N VAL A 36 6.90 11.99 5.04
CA VAL A 36 8.07 12.68 5.59
C VAL A 36 8.16 12.46 7.09
N THR A 37 9.39 12.45 7.62
CA THR A 37 9.60 12.53 9.06
C THR A 37 9.60 13.99 9.50
N HIS A 38 8.74 14.33 10.47
CA HIS A 38 8.64 15.66 11.05
C HIS A 38 8.61 15.55 12.58
N GLU A 39 9.53 16.24 13.25
CA GLU A 39 9.64 16.25 14.71
C GLU A 39 9.69 14.85 15.35
N GLY A 40 10.36 13.90 14.68
CA GLY A 40 10.50 12.52 15.16
C GLY A 40 9.32 11.61 14.83
N TYR A 41 8.27 12.11 14.19
CA TYR A 41 7.12 11.33 13.73
C TYR A 41 7.15 11.14 12.22
N LEU A 42 6.88 9.92 11.77
CA LEU A 42 6.62 9.64 10.37
C LEU A 42 5.17 10.01 10.04
N LEU A 43 4.98 10.90 9.05
CA LEU A 43 3.67 11.41 8.66
C LEU A 43 3.29 10.91 7.28
N ASP A 44 2.04 10.44 7.14
CA ASP A 44 1.42 10.12 5.86
C ASP A 44 1.05 11.40 5.09
N ALA A 45 2.08 12.05 4.55
CA ALA A 45 1.98 13.38 3.97
C ALA A 45 1.74 13.39 2.45
N HIS A 46 1.70 12.23 1.79
CA HIS A 46 1.41 12.06 0.36
C HIS A 46 2.36 12.88 -0.52
N ASN A 47 3.61 13.01 -0.09
CA ASN A 47 4.55 13.98 -0.64
C ASN A 47 5.87 13.39 -1.13
N ASP A 48 5.99 12.08 -1.10
CA ASP A 48 7.17 11.35 -1.57
C ASP A 48 6.76 10.01 -2.21
N VAL A 49 7.74 9.30 -2.77
CA VAL A 49 7.57 7.93 -3.27
C VAL A 49 7.22 6.97 -2.14
N VAL A 50 6.53 5.87 -2.47
CA VAL A 50 6.16 4.84 -1.51
C VAL A 50 7.42 4.05 -1.09
N PRO A 51 7.74 3.95 0.21
CA PRO A 51 8.90 3.17 0.66
C PRO A 51 8.74 1.67 0.40
N GLU A 52 9.86 0.97 0.19
CA GLU A 52 9.84 -0.46 -0.13
C GLU A 52 9.24 -1.31 1.00
N GLU A 53 9.38 -0.90 2.27
CA GLU A 53 8.73 -1.60 3.37
C GLU A 53 7.20 -1.56 3.28
N VAL A 54 6.64 -0.50 2.71
CA VAL A 54 5.19 -0.42 2.47
C VAL A 54 4.79 -1.29 1.29
N TRP A 55 5.62 -1.33 0.23
CA TRP A 55 5.40 -2.29 -0.86
C TRP A 55 5.48 -3.75 -0.40
N ALA A 56 6.36 -4.08 0.55
CA ALA A 56 6.42 -5.42 1.14
C ALA A 56 5.11 -5.79 1.86
N LEU A 57 4.49 -4.84 2.57
CA LEU A 57 3.16 -5.04 3.17
C LEU A 57 2.07 -5.23 2.09
N VAL A 58 2.13 -4.47 0.99
CA VAL A 58 1.21 -4.64 -0.15
C VAL A 58 1.37 -6.05 -0.72
N ASP A 59 2.60 -6.49 -1.00
CA ASP A 59 2.89 -7.80 -1.58
C ASP A 59 2.43 -8.95 -0.68
N ALA A 60 2.43 -8.76 0.65
CA ALA A 60 1.90 -9.72 1.61
C ALA A 60 0.36 -9.77 1.63
N VAL A 61 -0.31 -8.64 1.39
CA VAL A 61 -1.79 -8.52 1.45
C VAL A 61 -2.46 -8.94 0.15
N VAL A 62 -1.92 -8.55 -1.00
CA VAL A 62 -2.57 -8.74 -2.32
C VAL A 62 -2.99 -10.20 -2.59
N PRO A 63 -2.17 -11.23 -2.32
CA PRO A 63 -2.58 -12.63 -2.52
C PRO A 63 -3.76 -13.08 -1.63
N ARG A 64 -4.00 -12.38 -0.51
CA ARG A 64 -4.98 -12.72 0.52
C ARG A 64 -6.26 -11.88 0.42
N ALA A 65 -6.34 -10.96 -0.53
CA ALA A 65 -7.46 -10.05 -0.73
C ALA A 65 -8.21 -10.42 -2.04
N PRO A 66 -9.08 -11.45 -2.02
CA PRO A 66 -9.69 -12.00 -3.23
C PRO A 66 -10.65 -11.04 -3.95
N ARG A 67 -11.16 -10.02 -3.26
CA ARG A 67 -12.05 -8.99 -3.80
C ARG A 67 -11.35 -7.68 -4.14
N LEU A 68 -10.01 -7.65 -4.10
CA LEU A 68 -9.24 -6.46 -4.39
C LEU A 68 -9.49 -6.02 -5.85
N GLY A 69 -9.98 -4.80 -6.02
CA GLY A 69 -10.27 -4.17 -7.31
C GLY A 69 -9.14 -3.26 -7.81
N GLY A 70 -8.23 -2.82 -6.94
CA GLY A 70 -7.09 -2.01 -7.35
C GLY A 70 -6.12 -1.64 -6.24
N ILE A 71 -4.95 -1.18 -6.65
CA ILE A 71 -3.96 -0.50 -5.82
C ILE A 71 -3.88 0.95 -6.31
N VAL A 72 -4.08 1.91 -5.43
CA VAL A 72 -4.04 3.34 -5.74
C VAL A 72 -2.81 3.96 -5.13
N TYR A 73 -1.98 4.56 -5.99
CA TYR A 73 -0.87 5.39 -5.58
C TYR A 73 -1.36 6.83 -5.38
N GLU A 74 -1.21 7.34 -4.17
CA GLU A 74 -1.66 8.65 -3.73
C GLU A 74 -0.48 9.61 -3.58
N VAL A 75 -0.59 10.76 -4.22
CA VAL A 75 0.41 11.83 -4.15
C VAL A 75 -0.28 13.19 -4.35
N LEU A 76 0.13 14.19 -3.56
CA LEU A 76 -0.40 15.54 -3.70
C LEU A 76 -0.04 16.12 -5.08
N PRO A 77 -0.96 16.85 -5.75
CA PRO A 77 -0.69 17.41 -7.08
C PRO A 77 0.58 18.27 -7.16
N SER A 78 0.86 19.05 -6.11
CA SER A 78 2.06 19.90 -6.02
C SER A 78 3.36 19.10 -5.88
N GLN A 79 3.27 17.86 -5.39
CA GLN A 79 4.41 16.95 -5.23
C GLN A 79 4.57 16.05 -6.45
N ALA A 80 3.47 15.60 -7.06
CA ALA A 80 3.49 14.89 -8.33
C ALA A 80 4.23 15.70 -9.42
N ALA A 81 3.99 17.02 -9.47
CA ALA A 81 4.69 17.91 -10.38
C ALA A 81 6.22 17.96 -10.15
N LYS A 82 6.67 17.76 -8.90
CA LYS A 82 8.09 17.77 -8.54
C LYS A 82 8.77 16.42 -8.74
N LEU A 83 8.08 15.33 -8.40
CA LEU A 83 8.55 13.97 -8.64
C LEU A 83 8.75 13.71 -10.14
N GLY A 84 7.88 14.31 -10.97
CA GLY A 84 7.96 14.17 -12.42
C GLY A 84 7.35 12.86 -12.91
N VAL A 85 7.05 12.82 -14.21
CA VAL A 85 6.28 11.73 -14.83
C VAL A 85 6.98 10.39 -14.71
N ASP A 86 8.30 10.33 -14.89
CA ASP A 86 9.05 9.08 -14.86
C ASP A 86 8.96 8.40 -13.50
N THR A 87 9.12 9.14 -12.40
CA THR A 87 8.96 8.60 -11.05
C THR A 87 7.53 8.16 -10.77
N ILE A 88 6.52 8.90 -11.25
CA ILE A 88 5.11 8.46 -11.14
C ILE A 88 4.90 7.14 -11.88
N LEU A 89 5.45 6.99 -13.09
CA LEU A 89 5.37 5.75 -13.86
C LEU A 89 6.06 4.59 -13.14
N GLU A 90 7.20 4.82 -12.49
CA GLU A 90 7.89 3.80 -11.68
C GLU A 90 7.02 3.31 -10.51
N GLN A 91 6.32 4.20 -9.82
CA GLN A 91 5.41 3.83 -8.73
C GLN A 91 4.20 3.05 -9.25
N LEU A 92 3.61 3.45 -10.38
CA LEU A 92 2.51 2.71 -11.02
C LEU A 92 2.96 1.33 -11.50
N GLU A 93 4.18 1.23 -12.02
CA GLU A 93 4.78 -0.02 -12.47
C GLU A 93 5.09 -0.94 -11.26
N ARG A 94 5.52 -0.39 -10.13
CA ARG A 94 5.63 -1.15 -8.86
C ARG A 94 4.27 -1.63 -8.37
N ALA A 95 3.23 -0.79 -8.40
CA ALA A 95 1.86 -1.19 -8.08
C ALA A 95 1.37 -2.32 -9.00
N ARG A 96 1.68 -2.25 -10.30
CA ARG A 96 1.33 -3.29 -11.27
C ARG A 96 2.01 -4.63 -10.96
N ARG A 97 3.27 -4.62 -10.51
CA ARG A 97 3.97 -5.83 -10.05
C ARG A 97 3.28 -6.45 -8.84
N SER A 98 2.95 -5.65 -7.83
CA SER A 98 2.18 -6.12 -6.66
C SER A 98 0.82 -6.67 -7.07
N TRP A 99 0.09 -5.97 -7.93
CA TRP A 99 -1.21 -6.38 -8.46
C TRP A 99 -1.18 -7.74 -9.17
N ALA A 100 -0.06 -8.11 -9.79
CA ALA A 100 0.11 -9.40 -10.44
C ALA A 100 0.12 -10.59 -9.45
N LEU A 101 0.28 -10.33 -8.15
CA LEU A 101 0.24 -11.35 -7.09
C LEU A 101 -1.19 -11.74 -6.68
N ARG A 102 -2.22 -11.03 -7.18
CA ARG A 102 -3.62 -11.30 -6.83
C ARG A 102 -4.05 -12.70 -7.27
N PRO A 103 -4.98 -13.34 -6.55
CA PRO A 103 -5.54 -14.61 -6.99
C PRO A 103 -6.24 -14.46 -8.35
N ALA A 104 -6.24 -15.54 -9.14
CA ALA A 104 -6.96 -15.55 -10.41
C ALA A 104 -8.47 -15.34 -10.18
N ALA A 105 -9.11 -14.58 -11.07
CA ALA A 105 -10.56 -14.38 -11.03
C ALA A 105 -11.27 -15.75 -11.15
N GLY A 106 -11.99 -16.16 -10.10
CA GLY A 106 -12.67 -17.46 -10.02
C GLY A 106 -12.29 -18.35 -8.84
N ALA A 107 -11.29 -17.98 -8.03
CA ALA A 107 -10.94 -18.70 -6.79
C ALA A 107 -11.89 -18.40 -5.61
N ILE A 108 -12.99 -17.68 -5.85
CA ILE A 108 -13.95 -17.17 -4.86
C ILE A 108 -15.18 -18.07 -4.64
N ASP A 109 -15.12 -19.33 -5.09
CA ASP A 109 -16.11 -20.35 -4.75
C ASP A 109 -15.42 -21.44 -3.91
N GLY A 110 -15.49 -21.35 -2.58
CA GLY A 110 -14.90 -22.40 -1.74
C GLY A 110 -14.75 -22.18 -0.24
N ALA A 111 -15.47 -21.25 0.39
CA ALA A 111 -15.52 -21.21 1.86
C ALA A 111 -16.91 -20.73 2.31
N ALA A 112 -17.80 -21.70 2.50
CA ALA A 112 -18.99 -21.59 3.34
C ALA A 112 -18.63 -21.93 4.79
#